data_AF-A0A1X0S8E6-F1
#
_entry.id   AF-A0A1X0S8E6-F1
#
_cell.length_a   1.000
_cell.length_b   1.000
_cell.length_c   1.000
_cell.angle_alpha   90.00
_cell.angle_beta   90.00
_cell.angle_gamma   90.00
#
_symmetry.space_group_name_H-M   'P 1'
#
loop_
_entity.id
_entity.type
_entity.pdbx_description
1 polymer ?
#
loop_
_entity_poly.entity_id
_entity_poly.type
_entity_poly.pdbx_seq_one_letter_code
_entity_poly.pdbx_strand_id
1 'polypeptide(L)'
;AQTNGHSIISFQVNGFHLIFFVVSELGHHLHIMLEIGRLTVPNSLVSLHSFITPKNLSMLLRVTSIFWNCCVHVTPSFTNAPPSKLQEIATLFSMTDKSSSKAR
;
A
#
# COMPACT_ATOMS: atom_id res chain seq x y z
N ALA A 1 7.22 3.54 26.97
CA ALA A 1 6.64 2.33 26.37
C ALA A 1 6.19 2.70 24.96
N GLN A 2 6.88 2.19 23.95
CA GLN A 2 6.64 2.54 22.54
C GLN A 2 5.53 1.62 22.03
N THR A 3 4.32 2.14 21.86
CA THR A 3 3.29 1.46 21.09
C THR A 3 3.82 1.35 19.66
N ASN A 4 4.15 0.13 19.22
CA ASN A 4 4.56 -0.15 17.85
C ASN A 4 3.36 0.07 16.93
N GLY A 5 3.04 1.33 16.64
CA GLY A 5 2.08 1.68 15.59
C GLY A 5 2.64 1.16 14.26
N HIS A 6 1.88 0.30 13.58
CA HIS A 6 2.28 -0.19 12.27
C HIS A 6 2.42 0.99 11.33
N SER A 7 3.59 1.13 10.73
CA SER A 7 3.78 2.13 9.69
C SER A 7 2.96 1.73 8.48
N ILE A 8 2.36 2.70 7.79
CA ILE A 8 1.61 2.46 6.55
C ILE A 8 2.31 3.13 5.38
N ILE A 9 2.14 2.58 4.19
CA ILE A 9 2.48 3.29 2.95
C ILE A 9 1.28 4.11 2.53
N SER A 10 1.50 5.38 2.25
CA SER A 10 0.53 6.24 1.57
C SER A 10 1.16 6.83 0.31
N PHE A 11 0.33 7.36 -0.58
CA PHE A 11 0.81 8.11 -1.72
C PHE A 11 -0.10 9.30 -2.01
N GLN A 12 0.51 10.36 -2.53
CA GLN A 12 -0.19 11.53 -3.04
C GLN A 12 -0.08 11.56 -4.56
N VAL A 13 -1.18 11.94 -5.21
CA VAL A 13 -1.23 12.20 -6.66
C VAL A 13 -1.36 13.71 -6.87
N ASN A 14 -0.42 14.29 -7.60
CA ASN A 14 -0.47 15.69 -8.04
C ASN A 14 -0.25 15.76 -9.55
N GLY A 15 -1.35 15.84 -10.31
CA GLY A 15 -1.31 15.67 -11.76
C GLY A 15 -0.73 14.30 -12.13
N PHE A 16 0.39 14.29 -12.85
CA PHE A 16 1.10 13.07 -13.21
C PHE A 16 2.22 12.69 -12.22
N HIS A 17 2.32 13.36 -11.07
CA HIS A 17 3.33 13.03 -10.06
C HIS A 17 2.72 12.15 -8.96
N LEU A 18 3.28 10.96 -8.75
CA LEU A 18 3.03 10.15 -7.56
C LEU A 18 4.17 10.37 -6.57
N ILE A 19 3.82 10.63 -5.32
CA ILE A 19 4.76 10.78 -4.20
C ILE A 19 4.38 9.77 -3.15
N PHE A 20 5.31 8.88 -2.77
CA PHE A 20 5.10 7.84 -1.78
C PHE A 20 5.64 8.27 -0.43
N PHE A 21 4.91 7.95 0.63
CA PHE A 21 5.30 8.23 1.99
C PHE A 21 5.19 6.97 2.86
N VAL A 22 6.11 6.84 3.81
CA VAL A 22 5.88 6.02 5.01
C VAL A 22 5.24 6.92 6.04
N VAL A 23 4.12 6.48 6.60
CA VAL A 23 3.41 7.19 7.66
C VAL A 23 3.49 6.37 8.93
N SER A 24 4.00 6.99 9.99
CA SER A 24 4.15 6.37 11.30
C SER A 24 3.53 7.26 12.36
N GLU A 25 2.95 6.66 13.39
CA GLU A 25 2.41 7.40 14.53
C GLU A 25 3.56 8.01 15.36
N LEU A 26 3.40 9.27 15.74
CA LEU A 26 4.28 9.98 16.66
C LEU A 26 3.47 10.43 17.89
N GLY A 27 3.55 9.65 18.97
CA GLY A 27 2.74 9.89 20.16
C GLY A 27 1.32 9.35 19.98
N HIS A 28 0.30 10.11 20.40
CA HIS A 28 -1.11 9.66 20.36
C HIS A 28 -1.97 10.37 19.30
N HIS A 29 -1.48 11.47 18.72
CA HIS A 29 -2.29 12.35 17.87
C HIS A 29 -1.58 12.88 16.62
N LEU A 30 -0.28 12.64 16.49
CA LEU A 30 0.51 13.11 15.35
C LEU A 30 0.97 11.93 14.51
N HIS A 31 1.10 12.17 13.21
CA HIS A 31 1.69 11.22 12.28
C HIS A 31 2.85 11.91 11.57
N ILE A 32 3.98 11.22 11.47
CA ILE A 32 5.09 11.62 10.62
C ILE A 32 4.88 11.01 9.25
N MET A 33 5.01 11.81 8.21
CA MET A 33 5.02 11.36 6.81
C MET A 33 6.43 11.55 6.23
N LEU A 34 7.13 10.46 5.93
CA LEU A 34 8.45 10.49 5.33
C LEU A 34 8.36 10.18 3.83
N GLU A 35 8.75 11.10 2.96
CA GLU A 35 8.81 10.84 1.51
C GLU A 35 9.87 9.76 1.22
N ILE A 36 9.45 8.69 0.55
CA ILE A 36 10.32 7.55 0.20
C ILE A 36 10.50 7.36 -1.31
N GLY A 37 9.73 8.08 -2.12
CA GLY A 37 9.87 8.05 -3.58
C GLY A 37 8.95 9.06 -4.25
N ARG A 38 9.38 9.54 -5.42
CA ARG A 38 8.57 10.38 -6.31
C ARG A 38 8.79 9.93 -7.75
N LEU A 39 7.70 9.65 -8.46
CA LEU A 39 7.72 9.30 -9.88
C LEU A 39 6.73 10.15 -10.66
N THR A 40 7.04 10.36 -11.93
CA THR A 40 6.13 10.98 -12.88
C THR A 40 5.57 9.89 -13.78
N VAL A 41 4.27 9.61 -13.67
CA VAL A 41 3.58 8.70 -14.59
C VAL A 41 3.44 9.36 -15.97
N PRO A 42 3.46 8.56 -17.05
CA PRO A 42 3.31 9.10 -18.39
C PRO A 42 1.88 9.59 -18.59
N ASN A 43 1.74 10.71 -19.29
CA ASN A 43 0.44 11.31 -19.62
C ASN A 43 -0.28 10.62 -20.79
N SER A 44 0.37 9.67 -21.46
CA SER A 44 -0.18 8.90 -22.57
C SER A 44 0.56 7.56 -22.71
N LEU A 45 -0.03 6.63 -23.45
CA LEU A 45 0.64 5.35 -23.75
C LEU A 45 1.89 5.52 -24.62
N VAL A 46 1.93 6.55 -25.47
CA VAL A 46 3.10 6.84 -26.32
C VAL A 46 4.34 7.13 -25.48
N SER A 47 4.17 7.80 -24.33
CA SER A 47 5.25 8.13 -23.40
C SER A 47 5.53 7.03 -22.34
N LEU A 48 4.88 5.86 -22.42
CA LEU A 48 5.07 4.77 -21.45
C LEU A 48 6.50 4.24 -21.43
N HIS A 49 7.15 4.16 -22.58
CA HIS A 49 8.55 3.72 -22.68
C HIS A 49 9.49 4.61 -21.85
N SER A 50 9.20 5.91 -21.74
CA SER A 50 9.97 6.86 -20.93
C SER A 50 9.75 6.66 -19.42
N PHE A 51 8.66 5.99 -19.03
CA PHE A 51 8.38 5.61 -17.66
C PHE A 51 9.08 4.34 -17.23
N ILE A 52 9.18 3.34 -18.12
CA ILE A 52 9.78 2.03 -17.84
C ILE A 52 11.31 2.14 -17.94
N THR A 53 11.91 2.88 -17.01
CA THR A 53 13.36 3.02 -16.88
C THR A 53 13.87 2.25 -15.66
N PRO A 54 15.14 1.80 -15.65
CA PRO A 54 15.74 1.16 -14.48
C PRO A 54 15.62 2.00 -13.21
N LYS A 55 15.69 3.34 -13.33
CA LYS A 55 15.52 4.28 -12.22
C LYS A 55 14.12 4.19 -11.60
N ASN A 56 13.08 4.26 -12.43
CA ASN A 56 11.69 4.24 -11.94
C ASN A 56 11.32 2.86 -11.40
N LEU A 57 11.76 1.79 -12.06
CA LEU A 57 11.55 0.42 -11.58
C LEU A 57 12.28 0.17 -10.25
N SER A 58 13.52 0.63 -10.10
CA SER A 58 14.28 0.53 -8.84
C SER A 58 13.60 1.32 -7.71
N MET A 59 13.05 2.50 -8.01
CA MET A 59 12.27 3.26 -7.02
C MET A 59 11.01 2.51 -6.58
N LEU A 60 10.25 1.94 -7.53
CA LEU A 60 9.06 1.15 -7.23
C LEU A 60 9.43 -0.08 -6.38
N LEU A 61 10.50 -0.81 -6.75
CA LEU A 61 11.02 -1.94 -5.97
C LEU A 61 11.43 -1.51 -4.55
N ARG A 62 12.02 -0.32 -4.40
CA ARG A 62 12.37 0.23 -3.08
C ARG A 62 11.12 0.51 -2.25
N VAL A 63 10.09 1.14 -2.84
CA VAL A 63 8.80 1.39 -2.16
C VAL A 63 8.17 0.06 -1.72
N THR A 64 8.15 -0.94 -2.60
CA THR A 64 7.66 -2.29 -2.29
C THR A 64 8.47 -2.95 -1.19
N SER A 65 9.80 -2.85 -1.21
CA SER A 65 10.66 -3.40 -0.15
C SER A 65 10.39 -2.73 1.20
N ILE A 66 10.20 -1.41 1.22
CA ILE A 66 9.84 -0.68 2.45
C ILE A 66 8.48 -1.14 2.97
N PHE A 67 7.49 -1.32 2.10
CA PHE A 67 6.19 -1.86 2.51
C PHE A 67 6.32 -3.21 3.24
N TRP A 68 7.03 -4.16 2.63
CA TRP A 68 7.18 -5.49 3.22
C TRP A 68 7.97 -5.50 4.52
N ASN A 69 8.98 -4.63 4.65
CA ASN A 69 9.85 -4.61 5.82
C ASN A 69 9.31 -3.75 6.98
N CYS A 70 8.53 -2.71 6.68
CA CYS A 70 8.12 -1.72 7.68
C CYS A 70 6.62 -1.74 7.98
N CYS A 71 5.78 -2.21 7.05
CA CYS A 71 4.33 -2.15 7.16
C CYS A 71 3.69 -3.52 7.42
N VAL A 72 4.32 -4.59 6.94
CA VAL A 72 3.82 -5.96 7.12
C VAL A 72 4.56 -6.62 8.28
N HIS A 73 3.83 -7.07 9.30
CA HIS A 73 4.37 -8.00 10.28
C HIS A 73 4.24 -9.42 9.76
N VAL A 74 5.37 -10.13 9.62
CA VAL A 74 5.36 -11.59 9.68
C VAL A 74 5.18 -11.93 11.15
N THR A 75 3.96 -12.26 11.57
CA THR A 75 3.76 -12.87 12.89
C THR A 75 4.43 -14.24 12.85
N PRO A 76 5.48 -14.54 13.64
CA PRO A 76 5.89 -15.92 13.81
C PRO A 76 4.78 -16.58 14.62
N SER A 77 3.95 -17.38 13.95
CA SER A 77 2.89 -18.15 14.59
C SER A 77 3.51 -19.21 15.50
N PHE A 78 3.83 -18.83 16.73
CA PHE A 78 4.04 -19.77 17.80
C PHE A 78 2.83 -19.71 18.73
N THR A 79 2.11 -20.84 18.75
CA THR A 79 1.18 -21.28 19.79
C THR A 79 -0.31 -20.95 19.60
N ASN A 80 -1.02 -21.94 19.03
CA ASN A 80 -2.35 -22.46 19.39
C ASN A 80 -3.47 -21.46 19.77
N ALA A 81 -4.04 -20.76 18.78
CA ALA A 81 -5.43 -20.30 18.83
C ALA A 81 -6.03 -20.35 17.43
N PRO A 82 -7.36 -20.55 17.26
CA PRO A 82 -7.96 -20.74 15.94
C PRO A 82 -7.77 -19.47 15.10
N PRO A 83 -7.38 -19.60 13.83
CA PRO A 83 -7.06 -18.45 12.99
C PRO A 83 -8.31 -17.59 12.77
N SER A 84 -8.28 -16.34 13.23
CA SER A 84 -9.23 -15.32 12.80
C SER A 84 -9.03 -15.11 11.29
N LYS A 85 -10.01 -15.58 10.52
CA LYS A 85 -10.06 -15.55 9.06
C LYS A 85 -9.57 -14.22 8.49
N LEU A 86 -8.41 -14.25 7.84
CA LEU A 86 -8.16 -13.36 6.70
C LEU A 86 -9.33 -13.58 5.74
N GLN A 87 -10.18 -12.57 5.58
CA GLN A 87 -11.22 -12.61 4.56
C GLN A 87 -10.51 -12.64 3.21
N GLU A 88 -10.43 -13.84 2.63
CA GLU A 88 -9.91 -14.05 1.29
C GLU A 88 -10.63 -13.14 0.32
N ILE A 89 -9.87 -12.56 -0.60
CA ILE A 89 -10.32 -11.66 -1.67
C ILE A 89 -11.53 -12.23 -2.44
N ALA A 90 -11.68 -13.56 -2.49
CA ALA A 90 -12.86 -14.24 -3.03
C ALA A 90 -14.18 -13.80 -2.36
N THR A 91 -14.15 -13.52 -1.06
CA THR A 91 -15.31 -13.04 -0.29
C THR A 91 -15.75 -11.64 -0.76
N LEU A 92 -14.79 -10.75 -1.05
CA LEU A 92 -15.06 -9.41 -1.58
C LEU A 92 -15.70 -9.47 -2.97
N PHE A 93 -15.23 -10.37 -3.85
CA PHE A 93 -15.86 -10.56 -5.16
C PHE A 93 -17.30 -11.08 -5.05
N SER A 94 -17.55 -12.03 -4.14
CA SER A 94 -18.91 -12.58 -3.93
C SER A 94 -19.93 -11.56 -3.40
N MET A 95 -19.49 -10.51 -2.70
CA MET A 95 -20.35 -9.42 -2.23
C MET A 95 -20.72 -8.45 -3.36
N THR A 96 -19.89 -8.37 -4.40
CA THR A 96 -20.12 -7.49 -5.56
C THR A 96 -21.18 -8.08 -6.49
N ASP A 97 -21.16 -9.41 -6.71
CA ASP A 97 -22.14 -10.10 -7.55
C ASP A 97 -23.57 -10.08 -6.98
N LYS A 98 -23.72 -9.98 -5.64
CA LYS A 98 -25.05 -9.94 -5.00
C LYS A 98 -25.72 -8.56 -5.03
N SER A 99 -24.98 -7.51 -5.39
CA SER A 99 -25.50 -6.12 -5.38
C SER A 99 -26.41 -5.79 -6.57
N SER A 100 -26.44 -6.60 -7.64
CA SER A 100 -27.24 -6.29 -8.86
C SER A 100 -28.67 -6.85 -8.89
N SER A 101 -29.23 -7.35 -7.79
CA SER A 101 -30.54 -8.04 -7.80
C SER A 101 -31.73 -7.23 -7.24
N LYS A 102 -31.71 -5.90 -7.31
CA LYS A 102 -32.90 -5.09 -6.97
C LYS A 102 -33.10 -3.90 -7.91
N ALA A 103 -33.30 -4.21 -9.19
CA ALA A 103 -33.94 -3.33 -10.15
C ALA A 103 -34.74 -4.17 -11.15
N ARG A 104 -35.85 -4.74 -10.68
CA ARG A 104 -37.02 -5.02 -11.53
C ARG A 104 -38.26 -5.24 -10.68
#